data_AF-A0A420YW63-F1
#
_entry.id   AF-A0A420YW63-F1
#
_cell.length_a   1.000
_cell.length_b   1.000
_cell.length_c   1.000
_cell.angle_alpha   90.00
_cell.angle_beta   90.00
_cell.angle_gamma   90.00
#
_symmetry.space_group_name_H-M   'P 1'
#
loop_
_entity.id
_entity.type
_entity.pdbx_description
1 polymer ?
#
loop_
_entity_poly.entity_id
_entity_poly.type
_entity_poly.pdbx_seq_one_letter_code
_entity_poly.pdbx_strand_id
1 'polypeptide(L)'
;MRKSQLSPEVQHLMAGMSLGYLPHNEANDSLRQDFALSGAAHLLAVSGFHLGVIILAMQWLLKPFRLHRKLYFALLILSAWLFTAFVGMNVATQRAAIMLSLFLLSKILDRERNSINILASSLFLQLIFSPSDLFRWGLWLSYGAVVGILLFYKPFFLSVGTLRQRILRTLWSSLTICLAAEVIVLPLSWHLFGYISLGFIFTSVPLTLLSVPFIWLSLIAYLCATLGGVPHFIELALEAIGQCMLYITEATS
;
A
#
# COMPACT_ATOMS: atom_id res chain seq x y z
N MET A 1 12.64 -25.50 17.43
CA MET A 1 11.82 -24.45 16.78
C MET A 1 11.30 -23.53 17.87
N ARG A 2 11.87 -22.33 18.03
CA ARG A 2 11.42 -21.37 19.04
C ARG A 2 10.03 -20.87 18.61
N LYS A 3 9.01 -21.00 19.46
CA LYS A 3 7.72 -20.33 19.20
C LYS A 3 8.00 -18.84 19.08
N SER A 4 7.51 -18.19 18.03
CA SER A 4 7.64 -16.74 17.84
C SER A 4 7.13 -16.03 19.09
N GLN A 5 7.88 -15.03 19.58
CA GLN A 5 7.50 -14.26 20.77
C GLN A 5 6.41 -13.22 20.49
N LEU A 6 5.94 -13.13 19.25
CA LEU A 6 4.89 -12.19 18.84
C LEU A 6 3.55 -12.55 19.46
N SER A 7 2.80 -11.55 19.92
CA SER A 7 1.43 -11.76 20.39
C SER A 7 0.53 -12.27 19.25
N PRO A 8 -0.54 -13.04 19.56
CA PRO A 8 -1.44 -13.57 18.55
C PRO A 8 -2.04 -12.48 17.65
N GLU A 9 -2.38 -11.32 18.22
CA GLU A 9 -2.93 -10.17 17.50
C GLU A 9 -1.92 -9.58 16.51
N VAL A 10 -0.66 -9.39 16.91
CA VAL A 10 0.39 -8.91 16.02
C VAL A 10 0.71 -9.93 14.92
N GLN A 11 0.57 -11.24 15.18
CA GLN A 11 0.70 -12.27 14.14
C GLN A 11 -0.42 -12.18 13.09
N HIS A 12 -1.67 -11.96 13.52
CA HIS A 12 -2.80 -11.75 12.61
C HIS A 12 -2.64 -10.45 11.81
N LEU A 13 -2.21 -9.36 12.46
CA LEU A 13 -1.92 -8.09 11.80
C LEU A 13 -0.77 -8.24 10.79
N MET A 14 0.30 -8.94 11.15
CA MET A 14 1.43 -9.24 10.28
C MET A 14 0.96 -10.03 9.04
N ALA A 15 0.21 -11.11 9.22
CA ALA A 15 -0.33 -11.91 8.11
C ALA A 15 -1.28 -11.09 7.22
N GLY A 16 -2.11 -10.24 7.81
CA GLY A 16 -3.03 -9.38 7.08
C GLY A 16 -2.37 -8.33 6.23
N MET A 17 -1.51 -7.52 6.86
CA MET A 17 -0.88 -6.41 6.17
C MET A 17 0.18 -6.90 5.18
N SER A 18 1.02 -7.87 5.56
CA SER A 18 2.12 -8.29 4.66
C SER A 18 1.70 -9.29 3.59
N LEU A 19 0.84 -10.25 3.92
CA LEU A 19 0.45 -11.34 3.04
C LEU A 19 -0.97 -11.19 2.49
N GLY A 20 -1.78 -10.27 3.01
CA GLY A 20 -3.17 -10.10 2.58
C GLY A 20 -4.08 -11.23 3.00
N TYR A 21 -3.63 -12.03 3.97
CA TYR A 21 -4.30 -13.26 4.36
C TYR A 21 -4.89 -13.12 5.77
N LEU A 22 -6.19 -12.79 5.82
CA LEU A 22 -7.04 -12.90 7.01
C LEU A 22 -8.10 -13.97 6.76
N PRO A 23 -7.94 -15.22 7.24
CA PRO A 23 -9.02 -16.21 7.21
C PRO A 23 -10.17 -15.76 8.11
N HIS A 24 -11.41 -16.09 7.76
CA HIS A 24 -12.57 -15.74 8.60
C HIS A 24 -12.51 -16.54 9.90
N ASN A 25 -12.28 -15.85 11.01
CA ASN A 25 -12.33 -16.34 12.37
C ASN A 25 -12.67 -15.13 13.29
N GLU A 26 -13.14 -15.41 14.51
CA GLU A 26 -13.60 -14.35 15.42
C GLU A 26 -12.54 -13.24 15.64
N ALA A 27 -11.26 -13.62 15.76
CA ALA A 27 -10.16 -12.68 15.98
C ALA A 27 -9.81 -11.80 14.77
N ASN A 28 -9.93 -12.33 13.55
CA ASN A 28 -9.66 -11.58 12.32
C ASN A 28 -10.87 -10.72 11.92
N ASP A 29 -12.08 -11.18 12.25
CA ASP A 29 -13.29 -10.42 11.99
C ASP A 29 -13.44 -9.24 12.97
N SER A 30 -13.03 -9.39 14.23
CA SER A 30 -12.88 -8.26 15.15
C SER A 30 -11.83 -7.27 14.66
N LEU A 31 -10.65 -7.76 14.27
CA LEU A 31 -9.58 -6.91 13.71
C LEU A 31 -10.05 -6.13 12.46
N ARG A 32 -10.82 -6.77 11.56
CA ARG A 32 -11.43 -6.09 10.41
C ARG A 32 -12.40 -5.01 10.83
N GLN A 33 -13.21 -5.28 11.84
CA GLN A 33 -14.20 -4.36 12.35
C GLN A 33 -13.53 -3.14 12.99
N ASP A 34 -12.49 -3.32 13.81
CA ASP A 34 -11.76 -2.23 14.47
C ASP A 34 -11.07 -1.32 13.45
N PHE A 35 -10.44 -1.92 12.42
CA PHE A 35 -9.86 -1.15 11.31
C PHE A 35 -10.94 -0.49 10.43
N ALA A 36 -12.12 -1.09 10.27
CA ALA A 36 -13.22 -0.48 9.55
C ALA A 36 -13.78 0.74 10.29
N LEU A 37 -13.97 0.63 11.62
CA LEU A 37 -14.47 1.69 12.48
C LEU A 37 -13.49 2.88 12.56
N SER A 38 -12.19 2.60 12.71
CA SER A 38 -11.13 3.62 12.69
C SER A 38 -10.88 4.25 11.29
N GLY A 39 -11.57 3.79 10.24
CA GLY A 39 -11.40 4.26 8.87
C GLY A 39 -10.15 3.73 8.15
N ALA A 40 -9.38 2.85 8.80
CA ALA A 40 -8.15 2.27 8.29
C ALA A 40 -8.34 0.90 7.59
N ALA A 41 -9.57 0.50 7.27
CA ALA A 41 -9.90 -0.79 6.63
C ALA A 41 -9.08 -1.07 5.35
N HIS A 42 -8.69 0.00 4.64
CA HIS A 42 -7.86 -0.06 3.44
C HIS A 42 -6.40 -0.51 3.69
N LEU A 43 -5.93 -0.51 4.95
CA LEU A 43 -4.60 -0.96 5.33
C LEU A 43 -4.55 -2.47 5.60
N LEU A 44 -5.64 -3.07 6.09
CA LEU A 44 -5.73 -4.53 6.28
C LEU A 44 -5.95 -5.29 4.97
N ALA A 45 -6.60 -4.66 3.99
CA ALA A 45 -6.63 -5.21 2.64
C ALA A 45 -5.28 -4.91 1.96
N VAL A 46 -4.52 -5.94 1.55
CA VAL A 46 -3.30 -5.69 0.78
C VAL A 46 -3.62 -4.82 -0.43
N SER A 47 -3.16 -3.58 -0.31
CA SER A 47 -3.44 -2.48 -1.22
C SER A 47 -2.26 -2.24 -2.15
N GLY A 48 -2.45 -1.40 -3.17
CA GLY A 48 -1.36 -0.96 -4.05
C GLY A 48 -0.18 -0.29 -3.31
N PHE A 49 -0.38 0.13 -2.06
CA PHE A 49 0.67 0.63 -1.19
C PHE A 49 1.72 -0.44 -0.87
N HIS A 50 1.29 -1.66 -0.51
CA HIS A 50 2.18 -2.78 -0.20
C HIS A 50 3.04 -3.14 -1.41
N LEU A 51 2.43 -3.17 -2.59
CA LEU A 51 3.14 -3.32 -3.86
C LEU A 51 4.16 -2.19 -4.06
N GLY A 52 3.79 -0.94 -3.79
CA GLY A 52 4.69 0.22 -3.87
C GLY A 52 5.91 0.09 -2.95
N VAL A 53 5.71 -0.37 -1.71
CA VAL A 53 6.79 -0.62 -0.74
C VAL A 53 7.76 -1.68 -1.26
N ILE A 54 7.26 -2.79 -1.79
CA ILE A 54 8.08 -3.87 -2.36
C ILE A 54 8.83 -3.43 -3.61
N ILE A 55 8.21 -2.58 -4.42
CA ILE A 55 8.86 -2.04 -5.61
C ILE A 55 9.97 -1.07 -5.21
N LEU A 56 9.77 -0.23 -4.19
CA LEU A 56 10.85 0.56 -3.61
C LEU A 56 11.98 -0.36 -3.10
N ALA A 57 11.65 -1.45 -2.41
CA ALA A 57 12.63 -2.43 -1.96
C ALA A 57 13.52 -2.95 -3.11
N MET A 58 12.87 -3.39 -4.17
CA MET A 58 13.55 -3.91 -5.35
C MET A 58 14.37 -2.85 -6.06
N GLN A 59 13.92 -1.59 -6.09
CA GLN A 59 14.73 -0.50 -6.63
C GLN A 59 16.03 -0.32 -5.84
N TRP A 60 15.98 -0.34 -4.50
CA TRP A 60 17.17 -0.24 -3.65
C TRP A 60 18.11 -1.43 -3.83
N LEU A 61 17.56 -2.64 -3.93
CA LEU A 61 18.33 -3.87 -4.15
C LEU A 61 19.00 -3.90 -5.53
N LEU A 62 18.32 -3.46 -6.58
CA LEU A 62 18.81 -3.50 -7.96
C LEU A 62 19.77 -2.33 -8.29
N LYS A 63 19.70 -1.22 -7.54
CA LYS A 63 20.53 -0.02 -7.73
C LYS A 63 22.05 -0.29 -7.81
N PRO A 64 22.68 -1.08 -6.93
CA PRO A 64 24.13 -1.33 -6.98
C PRO A 64 24.57 -2.10 -8.24
N PHE A 65 23.71 -2.90 -8.85
CA PHE A 65 24.05 -3.76 -9.99
C PHE A 65 24.22 -3.01 -11.32
N ARG A 66 23.93 -1.69 -11.36
CA ARG A 66 24.08 -0.82 -12.55
C ARG A 66 23.51 -1.44 -13.84
N LEU A 67 22.36 -2.09 -13.72
CA LEU A 67 21.73 -2.82 -14.83
C LEU A 67 21.35 -1.89 -15.98
N HIS A 68 21.30 -2.45 -17.20
CA HIS A 68 20.77 -1.73 -18.35
C HIS A 68 19.31 -1.30 -18.10
N ARG A 69 18.96 -0.08 -18.49
CA ARG A 69 17.67 0.56 -18.15
C ARG A 69 16.44 -0.31 -18.45
N LYS A 70 16.43 -0.99 -19.60
CA LYS A 70 15.33 -1.89 -20.00
C LYS A 70 15.22 -3.11 -19.08
N LEU A 71 16.35 -3.72 -18.72
CA LEU A 71 16.40 -4.87 -17.82
C LEU A 71 15.97 -4.47 -16.40
N TYR A 72 16.44 -3.31 -15.92
CA TYR A 72 16.03 -2.77 -14.62
C TYR A 72 14.51 -2.63 -14.50
N PHE A 73 13.84 -2.02 -15.49
CA PHE A 73 12.39 -1.90 -15.48
C PHE A 73 11.68 -3.24 -15.66
N ALA A 74 12.20 -4.14 -16.49
CA ALA A 74 11.63 -5.48 -16.64
C ALA A 74 11.65 -6.27 -15.32
N LEU A 75 12.72 -6.18 -14.54
CA LEU A 75 12.81 -6.82 -13.21
C LEU A 75 11.84 -6.22 -12.20
N LEU A 76 11.59 -4.90 -12.24
CA LEU A 76 10.56 -4.28 -11.39
C LEU A 76 9.15 -4.72 -11.79
N ILE A 77 8.87 -4.86 -13.08
CA ILE A 77 7.58 -5.41 -13.54
C ILE A 77 7.45 -6.85 -13.04
N LEU A 78 8.49 -7.67 -13.24
CA LEU A 78 8.49 -9.06 -12.79
C LEU A 78 8.25 -9.18 -11.28
N SER A 79 8.95 -8.39 -10.46
CA SER A 79 8.76 -8.43 -9.01
C SER A 79 7.36 -7.99 -8.59
N ALA A 80 6.76 -7.03 -9.30
CA ALA A 80 5.39 -6.61 -9.04
C ALA A 80 4.37 -7.75 -9.24
N TRP A 81 4.51 -8.48 -10.35
CA TRP A 81 3.64 -9.61 -10.67
C TRP A 81 3.91 -10.82 -9.79
N LEU A 82 5.17 -11.10 -9.43
CA LEU A 82 5.51 -12.14 -8.48
C LEU A 82 4.88 -11.88 -7.10
N PHE A 83 4.94 -10.63 -6.61
CA PHE A 83 4.27 -10.27 -5.36
C PHE A 83 2.74 -10.38 -5.47
N THR A 84 2.17 -9.90 -6.58
CA THR A 84 0.73 -10.01 -6.84
C THR A 84 0.27 -11.46 -6.85
N ALA A 85 1.04 -12.37 -7.47
CA ALA A 85 0.76 -13.80 -7.47
C ALA A 85 0.91 -14.42 -6.08
N PHE A 86 1.95 -14.03 -5.34
CA PHE A 86 2.23 -14.52 -3.99
C PHE A 86 1.11 -14.19 -2.99
N VAL A 87 0.52 -13.00 -3.12
CA VAL A 87 -0.63 -12.55 -2.29
C VAL A 87 -1.98 -13.02 -2.88
N GLY A 88 -1.97 -14.07 -3.71
CA GLY A 88 -3.20 -14.70 -4.21
C GLY A 88 -3.96 -13.88 -5.27
N MET A 89 -3.27 -12.99 -5.99
CA MET A 89 -3.83 -12.19 -7.09
C MET A 89 -5.05 -11.36 -6.69
N ASN A 90 -5.03 -10.72 -5.52
CA ASN A 90 -6.10 -9.82 -5.09
C ASN A 90 -6.32 -8.69 -6.12
N VAL A 91 -7.58 -8.37 -6.45
CA VAL A 91 -7.95 -7.37 -7.46
C VAL A 91 -7.27 -6.01 -7.22
N ALA A 92 -7.09 -5.60 -5.97
CA ALA A 92 -6.38 -4.35 -5.64
C ALA A 92 -4.90 -4.37 -6.05
N THR A 93 -4.20 -5.48 -5.81
CA THR A 93 -2.81 -5.68 -6.22
C THR A 93 -2.65 -5.79 -7.73
N GLN A 94 -3.59 -6.46 -8.42
CA GLN A 94 -3.61 -6.53 -9.87
C GLN A 94 -3.71 -5.14 -10.51
N ARG A 95 -4.65 -4.30 -10.06
CA ARG A 95 -4.79 -2.92 -10.56
C ARG A 95 -3.48 -2.14 -10.41
N ALA A 96 -2.86 -2.21 -9.23
CA ALA A 96 -1.60 -1.52 -8.97
C ALA A 96 -0.45 -2.06 -9.84
N ALA A 97 -0.38 -3.38 -10.05
CA ALA A 97 0.61 -4.02 -10.92
C ALA A 97 0.43 -3.64 -12.39
N ILE A 98 -0.81 -3.54 -12.89
CA ILE A 98 -1.12 -3.09 -14.24
C ILE A 98 -0.70 -1.62 -14.43
N MET A 99 -1.11 -0.73 -13.53
CA MET A 99 -0.73 0.70 -13.57
C MET A 99 0.79 0.87 -13.56
N LEU A 100 1.49 0.15 -12.68
CA LEU A 100 2.95 0.18 -12.60
C LEU A 100 3.59 -0.38 -13.87
N SER A 101 3.07 -1.48 -14.41
CA SER A 101 3.60 -2.11 -15.63
C SER A 101 3.52 -1.16 -16.82
N LEU A 102 2.36 -0.51 -17.02
CA LEU A 102 2.19 0.47 -18.09
C LEU A 102 3.09 1.70 -17.90
N PHE A 103 3.23 2.17 -16.66
CA PHE A 103 4.14 3.27 -16.34
C PHE A 103 5.60 2.92 -16.61
N LEU A 104 6.05 1.73 -16.24
CA LEU A 104 7.43 1.29 -16.50
C LEU A 104 7.66 0.97 -17.97
N LEU A 105 6.67 0.41 -18.65
CA LEU A 105 6.74 0.14 -20.09
C LEU A 105 6.86 1.43 -20.90
N SER A 106 6.16 2.49 -20.51
CA SER A 106 6.33 3.81 -21.16
C SER A 106 7.77 4.33 -21.01
N LYS A 107 8.45 4.03 -19.89
CA LYS A 107 9.87 4.32 -19.71
C LYS A 107 10.80 3.41 -20.52
N ILE A 108 10.42 2.17 -20.82
CA ILE A 108 11.21 1.26 -21.67
C ILE A 108 11.13 1.72 -23.13
N LEU A 109 9.96 2.21 -23.55
CA LEU A 109 9.66 2.65 -24.91
C LEU A 109 10.04 4.12 -25.20
N ASP A 110 10.58 4.84 -24.22
CA ASP A 110 10.96 6.26 -24.31
C ASP A 110 9.84 7.18 -24.86
N ARG A 111 8.58 6.85 -24.55
CA ARG A 111 7.43 7.69 -24.94
C ARG A 111 7.18 8.79 -23.92
N GLU A 112 6.62 9.90 -24.40
CA GLU A 112 6.14 10.99 -23.54
C GLU A 112 5.15 10.46 -22.50
N ARG A 113 5.38 10.87 -21.26
CA ARG A 113 4.62 10.36 -20.10
C ARG A 113 3.36 11.18 -19.94
N ASN A 114 2.26 10.70 -20.52
CA ASN A 114 0.95 11.18 -20.15
C ASN A 114 0.34 10.24 -19.10
N SER A 115 0.36 10.66 -17.84
CA SER A 115 -0.16 9.88 -16.71
C SER A 115 -1.66 9.57 -16.86
N ILE A 116 -2.42 10.45 -17.51
CA ILE A 116 -3.85 10.22 -17.80
C ILE A 116 -4.00 9.08 -18.81
N ASN A 117 -3.18 9.05 -19.86
CA ASN A 117 -3.21 7.96 -20.84
C ASN A 117 -2.84 6.61 -20.21
N ILE A 118 -1.86 6.59 -19.29
CA ILE A 118 -1.49 5.39 -18.54
C ILE A 118 -2.65 4.91 -17.69
N LEU A 119 -3.32 5.83 -16.98
CA LEU A 119 -4.47 5.52 -16.15
C LEU A 119 -5.66 4.99 -16.98
N ALA A 120 -5.97 5.65 -18.10
CA ALA A 120 -7.03 5.23 -19.01
C ALA A 120 -6.73 3.87 -19.65
N SER A 121 -5.47 3.63 -20.06
CA SER A 121 -5.04 2.34 -20.61
C SER A 121 -5.11 1.23 -19.57
N SER A 122 -4.74 1.52 -18.31
CA SER A 122 -4.89 0.59 -17.19
C SER A 122 -6.36 0.22 -16.98
N LEU A 123 -7.25 1.21 -16.98
CA LEU A 123 -8.68 1.00 -16.82
C LEU A 123 -9.24 0.14 -17.95
N PHE A 124 -8.87 0.47 -19.19
CA PHE A 124 -9.29 -0.28 -20.36
C PHE A 124 -8.85 -1.75 -20.30
N LEU A 125 -7.57 -2.02 -19.94
CA LEU A 125 -7.08 -3.39 -19.78
C LEU A 125 -7.81 -4.14 -18.67
N GLN A 126 -8.03 -3.50 -17.51
CA GLN A 126 -8.78 -4.11 -16.40
C GLN A 126 -10.20 -4.53 -16.85
N LEU A 127 -10.90 -3.65 -17.58
CA LEU A 127 -12.26 -3.89 -18.03
C LEU A 127 -12.36 -4.94 -19.15
N ILE A 128 -11.30 -5.13 -19.95
CA ILE A 128 -11.23 -6.25 -20.91
C ILE A 128 -11.21 -7.59 -20.18
N PHE A 129 -10.40 -7.71 -19.12
CA PHE A 129 -10.29 -8.97 -18.38
C PHE A 129 -11.49 -9.22 -17.47
N SER A 130 -12.03 -8.16 -16.85
CA SER A 130 -13.14 -8.26 -15.89
C SER A 130 -14.11 -7.07 -16.04
N PRO A 131 -15.05 -7.12 -17.00
CA PRO A 131 -16.01 -6.04 -17.23
C PRO A 131 -16.88 -5.73 -16.00
N SER A 132 -17.17 -6.76 -15.18
CA SER A 132 -17.94 -6.62 -13.94
C SER A 132 -17.28 -5.71 -12.90
N ASP A 133 -15.97 -5.45 -13.01
CA ASP A 133 -15.26 -4.56 -12.10
C ASP A 133 -15.77 -3.12 -12.15
N LEU A 134 -16.42 -2.72 -13.25
CA LEU A 134 -17.06 -1.40 -13.38
C LEU A 134 -18.12 -1.16 -12.31
N PHE A 135 -18.79 -2.21 -11.84
CA PHE A 135 -19.83 -2.13 -10.82
C PHE A 135 -19.27 -2.34 -9.40
N ARG A 136 -17.97 -2.59 -9.26
CA ARG A 136 -17.31 -2.80 -7.97
C ARG A 136 -16.75 -1.48 -7.44
N TRP A 137 -17.11 -1.16 -6.20
CA TRP A 137 -16.66 0.07 -5.52
C TRP A 137 -15.14 0.19 -5.46
N GLY A 138 -14.43 -0.92 -5.30
CA GLY A 138 -12.97 -0.94 -5.25
C GLY A 138 -12.28 -0.39 -6.51
N LEU A 139 -12.91 -0.49 -7.69
CA LEU A 139 -12.39 0.13 -8.90
C LEU A 139 -12.46 1.66 -8.79
N TRP A 140 -13.63 2.20 -8.46
CA TRP A 140 -13.85 3.64 -8.33
C TRP A 140 -12.97 4.28 -7.27
N LEU A 141 -12.83 3.64 -6.10
CA LEU A 141 -11.97 4.13 -5.03
C LEU A 141 -10.50 4.14 -5.47
N SER A 142 -10.03 3.07 -6.13
CA SER A 142 -8.63 2.94 -6.55
C SER A 142 -8.25 3.90 -7.67
N TYR A 143 -9.07 3.99 -8.72
CA TYR A 143 -8.82 4.91 -9.83
C TYR A 143 -9.08 6.36 -9.41
N GLY A 144 -10.11 6.61 -8.61
CA GLY A 144 -10.42 7.93 -8.03
C GLY A 144 -9.29 8.48 -7.18
N ALA A 145 -8.68 7.65 -6.32
CA ALA A 145 -7.50 8.04 -5.54
C ALA A 145 -6.35 8.50 -6.46
N VAL A 146 -6.06 7.76 -7.54
CA VAL A 146 -4.99 8.13 -8.47
C VAL A 146 -5.31 9.41 -9.23
N VAL A 147 -6.57 9.62 -9.65
CA VAL A 147 -7.01 10.89 -10.24
C VAL A 147 -6.81 12.04 -9.25
N GLY A 148 -7.18 11.85 -7.98
CA GLY A 148 -7.01 12.84 -6.92
C GLY A 148 -5.55 13.22 -6.75
N ILE A 149 -4.66 12.22 -6.66
CA ILE A 149 -3.21 12.44 -6.60
C ILE A 149 -2.71 13.21 -7.82
N LEU A 150 -3.11 12.82 -9.05
CA LEU A 150 -2.63 13.47 -10.27
C LEU A 150 -3.05 14.94 -10.36
N LEU A 151 -4.24 15.29 -9.88
CA LEU A 151 -4.77 16.66 -9.93
C LEU A 151 -4.30 17.52 -8.76
N PHE A 152 -4.32 16.98 -7.54
CA PHE A 152 -4.16 17.77 -6.31
C PHE A 152 -2.79 17.65 -5.64
N TYR A 153 -1.94 16.67 -6.00
CA TYR A 153 -0.62 16.52 -5.37
C TYR A 153 0.25 17.77 -5.56
N LYS A 154 0.39 18.27 -6.79
CA LYS A 154 1.24 19.44 -7.07
C LYS A 154 0.78 20.71 -6.34
N PRO A 155 -0.51 21.13 -6.40
CA PRO A 155 -0.93 22.33 -5.69
C PRO A 155 -0.80 22.20 -4.16
N PHE A 156 -1.10 21.03 -3.59
CA PHE A 156 -0.93 20.81 -2.15
C PHE A 156 0.53 20.73 -1.73
N PHE A 157 1.41 20.13 -2.53
CA PHE A 157 2.82 20.08 -2.20
C PHE A 157 3.44 21.48 -2.14
N LEU A 158 3.02 22.38 -3.04
CA LEU A 158 3.55 23.74 -3.15
C LEU A 158 2.94 24.72 -2.15
N SER A 159 1.83 24.39 -1.49
CA SER A 159 1.14 25.30 -0.56
C SER A 159 1.97 25.66 0.68
N VAL A 160 2.86 24.77 1.11
CA VAL A 160 3.74 24.95 2.29
C VAL A 160 5.10 25.57 1.91
N GLY A 161 5.31 25.89 0.62
CA GLY A 161 6.57 26.44 0.13
C GLY A 161 7.73 25.44 0.11
N THR A 162 8.97 25.93 -0.05
CA THR A 162 10.15 25.07 -0.17
C THR A 162 10.64 24.57 1.19
N LEU A 163 10.36 23.30 1.50
CA LEU A 163 10.92 22.62 2.66
C LEU A 163 12.40 22.27 2.43
N ARG A 164 13.30 22.91 3.18
CA ARG A 164 14.76 22.73 3.07
C ARG A 164 15.25 21.40 3.66
N GLN A 165 14.60 20.91 4.72
CA GLN A 165 15.00 19.66 5.36
C GLN A 165 14.44 18.44 4.64
N ARG A 166 15.30 17.46 4.34
CA ARG A 166 14.94 16.25 3.59
C ARG A 166 13.87 15.42 4.30
N ILE A 167 13.94 15.34 5.64
CA ILE A 167 12.98 14.60 6.47
C ILE A 167 11.60 15.26 6.39
N LEU A 168 11.51 16.56 6.69
CA LEU A 168 10.25 17.31 6.60
C LEU A 168 9.65 17.24 5.19
N ARG A 169 10.49 17.37 4.15
CA ARG A 169 10.04 17.24 2.76
C ARG A 169 9.45 15.87 2.45
N THR A 170 10.03 14.81 3.00
CA THR A 170 9.56 13.43 2.79
C THR A 170 8.25 13.20 3.54
N LEU A 171 8.16 13.62 4.80
CA LEU A 171 6.93 13.55 5.59
C LEU A 171 5.80 14.34 4.93
N TRP A 172 6.08 15.57 4.48
CA TRP A 172 5.12 16.40 3.77
C TRP A 172 4.69 15.79 2.45
N SER A 173 5.63 15.21 1.68
CA SER A 173 5.32 14.51 0.44
C SER A 173 4.34 13.36 0.68
N SER A 174 4.56 12.54 1.71
CA SER A 174 3.66 11.43 2.05
C SER A 174 2.28 11.94 2.46
N LEU A 175 2.22 12.94 3.34
CA LEU A 175 0.96 13.54 3.76
C LEU A 175 0.19 14.16 2.59
N THR A 176 0.90 14.84 1.70
CA THR A 176 0.33 15.46 0.50
C THR A 176 -0.31 14.42 -0.42
N ILE A 177 0.33 13.26 -0.61
CA ILE A 177 -0.22 12.15 -1.41
C ILE A 177 -1.55 11.68 -0.80
N CYS A 178 -1.59 11.46 0.52
CA CYS A 178 -2.82 11.06 1.20
C CYS A 178 -3.92 12.11 1.03
N LEU A 179 -3.62 13.37 1.36
CA LEU A 179 -4.58 14.47 1.23
C LEU A 179 -5.11 14.61 -0.20
N ALA A 180 -4.24 14.51 -1.21
CA ALA A 180 -4.63 14.62 -2.61
C ALA A 180 -5.54 13.47 -3.07
N ALA A 181 -5.28 12.23 -2.62
CA ALA A 181 -6.14 11.09 -2.90
C ALA A 181 -7.55 11.29 -2.29
N GLU A 182 -7.60 11.77 -1.05
CA GLU A 182 -8.84 11.91 -0.29
C GLU A 182 -9.82 12.95 -0.86
N VAL A 183 -9.34 13.98 -1.57
CA VAL A 183 -10.22 14.97 -2.22
C VAL A 183 -11.30 14.30 -3.09
N ILE A 184 -10.95 13.19 -3.74
CA ILE A 184 -11.86 12.42 -4.59
C ILE A 184 -12.42 11.20 -3.85
N VAL A 185 -11.63 10.53 -3.01
CA VAL A 185 -12.06 9.31 -2.32
C VAL A 185 -13.13 9.60 -1.26
N LEU A 186 -13.06 10.71 -0.53
CA LEU A 186 -14.05 11.08 0.49
C LEU A 186 -15.48 11.24 -0.06
N PRO A 187 -15.74 12.07 -1.10
CA PRO A 187 -17.10 12.20 -1.64
C PRO A 187 -17.60 10.91 -2.28
N LEU A 188 -16.71 10.12 -2.91
CA LEU A 188 -17.05 8.79 -3.40
C LEU A 188 -17.45 7.86 -2.26
N SER A 189 -16.70 7.87 -1.16
CA SER A 189 -16.98 7.02 0.00
C SER A 189 -18.29 7.41 0.68
N TRP A 190 -18.59 8.71 0.81
CA TRP A 190 -19.89 9.18 1.28
C TRP A 190 -21.03 8.68 0.39
N HIS A 191 -20.89 8.79 -0.93
CA HIS A 191 -21.93 8.36 -1.87
C HIS A 191 -22.14 6.84 -1.88
N LEU A 192 -21.06 6.06 -1.71
CA LEU A 192 -21.08 4.60 -1.78
C LEU A 192 -21.50 3.95 -0.46
N PHE A 193 -21.05 4.48 0.69
CA PHE A 193 -21.21 3.85 2.00
C PHE A 193 -22.13 4.63 2.94
N GLY A 194 -22.45 5.89 2.64
CA GLY A 194 -23.35 6.73 3.46
C GLY A 194 -22.74 7.29 4.74
N TYR A 195 -21.44 7.07 4.99
CA TYR A 195 -20.72 7.65 6.12
C TYR A 195 -19.34 8.19 5.69
N ILE A 196 -18.87 9.23 6.37
CA ILE A 196 -17.49 9.72 6.29
C ILE A 196 -16.84 9.45 7.64
N SER A 197 -15.80 8.61 7.68
CA SER A 197 -14.95 8.52 8.86
C SER A 197 -14.04 9.76 8.88
N LEU A 198 -14.48 10.83 9.57
CA LEU A 198 -13.66 12.04 9.79
C LEU A 198 -12.41 11.73 10.63
N GLY A 199 -12.41 10.63 11.39
CA GLY A 199 -11.24 10.12 12.11
C GLY A 199 -10.10 9.66 11.21
N PHE A 200 -10.37 9.44 9.91
CA PHE A 200 -9.43 8.92 8.92
C PHE A 200 -8.09 9.65 8.87
N ILE A 201 -8.04 10.98 9.02
CA ILE A 201 -6.77 11.73 8.94
C ILE A 201 -5.90 11.41 10.16
N PHE A 202 -6.51 11.32 11.35
CA PHE A 202 -5.80 11.04 12.60
C PHE A 202 -5.40 9.57 12.71
N THR A 203 -6.10 8.66 12.04
CA THR A 203 -5.81 7.23 12.06
C THR A 203 -4.90 6.80 10.91
N SER A 204 -5.26 7.16 9.68
CA SER A 204 -4.63 6.66 8.47
C SER A 204 -3.25 7.22 8.25
N VAL A 205 -2.95 8.45 8.71
CA VAL A 205 -1.60 9.03 8.56
C VAL A 205 -0.58 8.30 9.48
N PRO A 206 -0.81 8.17 10.80
CA PRO A 206 0.07 7.37 11.65
C PRO A 206 0.13 5.91 11.22
N LEU A 207 -1.02 5.29 10.93
CA LEU A 207 -1.07 3.88 10.54
C LEU A 207 -0.33 3.63 9.22
N THR A 208 -0.50 4.46 8.20
CA THR A 208 0.24 4.32 6.93
C THR A 208 1.75 4.51 7.13
N LEU A 209 2.16 5.45 7.99
CA LEU A 209 3.57 5.67 8.31
C LEU A 209 4.19 4.48 9.04
N LEU A 210 3.48 3.88 10.00
CA LEU A 210 3.89 2.69 10.73
C LEU A 210 3.82 1.42 9.87
N SER A 211 2.90 1.38 8.90
CA SER A 211 2.74 0.26 7.96
C SER A 211 4.02 0.01 7.15
N VAL A 212 4.72 1.06 6.71
CA VAL A 212 5.96 0.91 5.92
C VAL A 212 7.02 0.07 6.64
N PRO A 213 7.55 0.49 7.81
CA PRO A 213 8.55 -0.30 8.53
C PRO A 213 7.99 -1.66 8.97
N PHE A 214 6.70 -1.77 9.29
CA PHE A 214 6.07 -3.04 9.66
C PHE A 214 6.07 -4.07 8.51
N ILE A 215 5.68 -3.65 7.30
CA ILE A 215 5.74 -4.50 6.09
C ILE A 215 7.18 -4.91 5.80
N TRP A 216 8.14 -4.00 5.94
CA TRP A 216 9.55 -4.32 5.74
C TRP A 216 10.10 -5.34 6.72
N LEU A 217 9.86 -5.11 8.02
CA LEU A 217 10.31 -6.02 9.07
C LEU A 217 9.65 -7.39 8.95
N SER A 218 8.37 -7.45 8.56
CA SER A 218 7.66 -8.71 8.38
C SER A 218 8.20 -9.52 7.21
N LEU A 219 8.47 -8.89 6.06
CA LEU A 219 9.13 -9.56 4.92
C LEU A 219 10.52 -10.10 5.29
N ILE A 220 11.32 -9.31 6.03
CA ILE A 220 12.64 -9.75 6.50
C ILE A 220 12.49 -10.91 7.50
N ALA A 221 11.53 -10.83 8.41
CA ALA A 221 11.26 -11.90 9.37
C ALA A 221 10.86 -13.21 8.65
N TYR A 222 10.02 -13.16 7.62
CA TYR A 222 9.70 -14.34 6.81
C TYR A 222 10.94 -14.92 6.10
N LEU A 223 11.82 -14.06 5.56
CA LEU A 223 13.07 -14.51 4.95
C LEU A 223 14.04 -15.14 5.98
N CYS A 224 14.15 -14.56 7.18
CA CYS A 224 14.97 -15.11 8.24
C CYS A 224 14.39 -16.43 8.79
N ALA A 225 13.07 -16.55 8.84
CA ALA A 225 12.39 -17.77 9.26
C ALA A 225 12.70 -18.95 8.32
N THR A 226 12.78 -18.73 7.00
CA THR A 226 13.17 -19.78 6.05
C THR A 226 14.66 -20.15 6.16
N LEU A 227 15.51 -19.25 6.65
CA LEU A 227 16.95 -19.46 6.88
C LEU A 227 17.28 -20.07 8.25
N GLY A 228 16.27 -20.39 9.07
CA GLY A 228 16.45 -21.16 10.32
C GLY A 228 16.23 -20.38 11.62
N GLY A 229 15.80 -19.11 11.57
CA GLY A 229 15.35 -18.38 12.76
C GLY A 229 15.24 -16.87 12.57
N VAL A 230 14.30 -16.25 13.27
CA VAL A 230 14.12 -14.80 13.26
C VAL A 230 14.99 -14.15 14.36
N PRO A 231 15.82 -13.14 14.04
CA PRO A 231 16.56 -12.39 15.05
C PRO A 231 15.62 -11.75 16.07
N HIS A 232 15.95 -11.86 17.36
CA HIS A 232 15.09 -11.37 18.45
C HIS A 232 14.76 -9.87 18.35
N PHE A 233 15.69 -9.05 17.85
CA PHE A 233 15.43 -7.61 17.67
C PHE A 233 14.33 -7.33 16.63
N ILE A 234 14.18 -8.19 15.61
CA ILE A 234 13.13 -8.04 14.57
C ILE A 234 11.77 -8.39 15.17
N GLU A 235 11.70 -9.47 15.96
CA GLU A 235 10.48 -9.84 16.68
C GLU A 235 10.04 -8.71 17.63
N LEU A 236 10.98 -8.12 18.39
CA LEU A 236 10.67 -7.05 19.34
C LEU A 236 10.24 -5.75 18.63
N ALA A 237 10.84 -5.43 17.48
CA ALA A 237 10.44 -4.28 16.67
C ALA A 237 9.06 -4.48 16.03
N LEU A 238 8.76 -5.69 15.53
CA LEU A 238 7.43 -6.04 15.01
C LEU A 238 6.37 -5.95 16.10
N GLU A 239 6.64 -6.48 17.29
CA GLU A 239 5.73 -6.41 18.43
C GLU A 239 5.44 -4.96 18.82
N ALA A 240 6.48 -4.13 18.98
CA ALA A 240 6.33 -2.74 19.37
C ALA A 240 5.51 -1.93 18.35
N ILE A 241 5.82 -2.08 17.05
CA ILE A 241 5.08 -1.37 15.99
C ILE A 241 3.65 -1.91 15.89
N GLY A 242 3.46 -3.22 15.93
CA GLY A 242 2.15 -3.86 15.84
C GLY A 242 1.21 -3.43 16.97
N GLN A 243 1.69 -3.45 18.22
CA GLN A 243 0.91 -2.97 19.37
C GLN A 243 0.59 -1.48 19.28
N CYS A 244 1.52 -0.64 18.81
CA CYS A 244 1.22 0.77 18.56
C CYS A 244 0.10 0.94 17.51
N MET A 245 0.09 0.13 16.45
CA MET A 245 -0.96 0.19 15.42
C MET A 245 -2.32 -0.25 15.98
N LEU A 246 -2.35 -1.34 16.77
CA LEU A 246 -3.58 -1.80 17.43
C LEU A 246 -4.13 -0.75 18.41
N TYR A 247 -3.27 -0.17 19.25
CA TYR A 247 -3.65 0.89 20.19
C TYR A 247 -4.23 2.13 19.48
N ILE A 248 -3.62 2.57 18.38
CA ILE A 248 -4.15 3.70 17.58
C ILE A 248 -5.52 3.34 17.00
N THR A 249 -5.70 2.09 16.56
CA THR A 249 -6.96 1.61 15.98
C THR A 249 -8.06 1.59 17.03
N GLU A 250 -7.82 1.03 18.22
CA GLU A 250 -8.77 1.02 19.34
C GLU A 250 -9.11 2.42 19.87
N ALA A 251 -8.13 3.32 19.91
CA ALA A 251 -8.34 4.68 20.40
C ALA A 251 -9.21 5.54 19.46
N THR A 252 -9.51 5.05 18.26
CA THR A 252 -10.17 5.80 17.19
C THR A 252 -11.35 5.09 16.53
N SER A 253 -11.59 3.83 16.89
CA SER A 253 -12.82 3.07 16.64
C SER A 253 -13.94 3.49 17.59
#